data_AF-A0A964ETC3-F1
#
_entry.id   AF-A0A964ETC3-F1
#
_cell.length_a   1.000
_cell.length_b   1.000
_cell.length_c   1.000
_cell.angle_alpha   90.00
_cell.angle_beta   90.00
_cell.angle_gamma   90.00
#
_symmetry.space_group_name_H-M   'P 1'
#
loop_
_entity.id
_entity.type
_entity.pdbx_description
1 polymer ?
#
loop_
_entity_poly.entity_id
_entity_poly.type
_entity_poly.pdbx_seq_one_letter_code
_entity_poly.pdbx_strand_id
1 'polypeptide(L)'
;MRLEALVERVRDRLPEGVEAAELEDFLARRRPELERMLAAAGFVRRLQVRWYASGTLHPGEVRGWTSIGQPVGISVMELRRPGLKEALLALAGTGARVFVDSGAFSETPEESITEAGWRWRLDRYAELAETLGRQLAVVAPDKVGDAEVSAQRLERWARLITFLVEAHGVELIVPLQRGPGSLVGGWRRAQRILGVPFTPAIPGNKAAASDDEVAELLRAVQPERLHVLGMGPRNRRAAGLLARVALLSPDTLVSMDSNRRRAAVGRSWDAPLTRAEDEAAEELSGLARSGEPLEDGLPDYTDHIAFPSDWMRPAARRRASKAAPWGQRGRFVIEPEALLHGVCGEAERPAWCWDLEEAVEREWDVLWQEETVGERRARGIRAAFGAGERFGQPFRPLPSTTEGRSPP
;
A
#
# COMPACT_ATOMS: atom_id res chain seq x y z
N MET A 1 12.16 26.29 -12.47
CA MET A 1 12.63 27.66 -12.13
C MET A 1 12.43 27.81 -10.64
N ARG A 2 13.49 28.07 -9.86
CA ARG A 2 13.37 28.28 -8.41
C ARG A 2 12.63 29.61 -8.16
N LEU A 3 11.90 29.74 -7.04
CA LEU A 3 11.16 30.97 -6.74
C LEU A 3 12.11 32.18 -6.72
N GLU A 4 13.35 32.01 -6.25
CA GLU A 4 14.38 33.05 -6.27
C GLU A 4 14.70 33.52 -7.70
N ALA A 5 14.71 32.61 -8.68
CA ALA A 5 14.91 32.97 -10.08
C ALA A 5 13.68 33.64 -10.71
N LEU A 6 12.47 33.35 -10.20
CA LEU A 6 11.26 34.10 -10.58
C LEU A 6 11.30 35.51 -9.96
N VAL A 7 11.73 35.63 -8.70
CA VAL A 7 11.87 36.90 -8.00
C VAL A 7 12.92 37.78 -8.68
N GLU A 8 14.08 37.24 -9.03
CA GLU A 8 15.10 37.94 -9.83
C GLU A 8 14.53 38.43 -11.16
N ARG A 9 13.83 37.58 -11.92
CA ARG A 9 13.22 38.00 -13.20
C ARG A 9 12.12 39.04 -13.03
N VAL A 10 11.40 39.04 -11.92
CA VAL A 10 10.38 40.05 -11.61
C VAL A 10 11.07 41.35 -11.19
N ARG A 11 12.16 41.27 -10.43
CA ARG A 11 12.98 42.41 -10.01
C ARG A 11 13.56 43.15 -11.22
N ASP A 12 14.06 42.42 -12.22
CA ASP A 12 14.55 42.99 -13.49
C ASP A 12 13.47 43.61 -14.37
N ARG A 13 12.18 43.43 -14.02
CA ARG A 13 11.02 43.91 -14.77
C ARG A 13 10.11 44.81 -13.93
N LEU A 14 10.58 45.26 -12.77
CA LEU A 14 9.82 46.19 -11.95
C LEU A 14 9.67 47.53 -12.70
N PRO A 15 8.48 48.17 -12.63
CA PRO A 15 8.32 49.54 -13.07
C PRO A 15 9.26 50.48 -12.29
N GLU A 16 9.73 51.55 -12.94
CA GLU A 16 10.47 52.61 -12.24
C GLU A 16 9.65 53.14 -11.06
N GLY A 17 10.28 53.22 -9.88
CA GLY A 17 9.67 53.73 -8.65
C GLY A 17 9.11 52.68 -7.69
N VAL A 18 9.20 51.38 -7.99
CA VAL A 18 8.91 50.32 -7.00
C VAL A 18 10.19 49.96 -6.25
N GLU A 19 10.20 50.21 -4.94
CA GLU A 19 11.37 49.90 -4.11
C GLU A 19 11.51 48.39 -3.90
N ALA A 20 12.75 47.90 -3.83
CA ALA A 20 13.03 46.47 -3.66
C ALA A 20 12.38 45.89 -2.39
N ALA A 21 12.30 46.68 -1.32
CA ALA A 21 11.65 46.31 -0.07
C ALA A 21 10.14 46.10 -0.21
N GLU A 22 9.46 46.90 -1.05
CA GLU A 22 8.02 46.77 -1.29
C GLU A 22 7.71 45.49 -2.08
N LEU A 23 8.57 45.13 -3.05
CA LEU A 23 8.47 43.87 -3.76
C LEU A 23 8.69 42.68 -2.81
N GLU A 24 9.69 42.74 -1.94
CA GLU A 24 9.94 41.66 -0.96
C GLU A 24 8.76 41.48 0.00
N ASP A 25 8.17 42.56 0.51
CA ASP A 25 6.98 42.51 1.36
C ASP A 25 5.74 42.00 0.61
N PHE A 26 5.54 42.42 -0.66
CA PHE A 26 4.49 41.87 -1.52
C PHE A 26 4.67 40.36 -1.74
N LEU A 27 5.87 39.92 -2.10
CA LEU A 27 6.19 38.51 -2.32
C LEU A 27 6.05 37.69 -1.05
N ALA A 28 6.45 38.21 0.11
CA ALA A 28 6.25 37.55 1.40
C ALA A 28 4.76 37.34 1.69
N ARG A 29 3.93 38.38 1.50
CA ARG A 29 2.47 38.31 1.69
C ARG A 29 1.77 37.39 0.68
N ARG A 30 2.24 37.35 -0.57
CA ARG A 30 1.65 36.54 -1.66
C ARG A 30 2.30 35.17 -1.85
N ARG A 31 3.35 34.83 -1.09
CA ARG A 31 4.09 33.57 -1.22
C ARG A 31 3.18 32.33 -1.24
N PRO A 32 2.20 32.17 -0.34
CA PRO A 32 1.31 31.00 -0.39
C PRO A 32 0.48 30.92 -1.68
N GLU A 33 0.11 32.06 -2.26
CA GLU A 33 -0.66 32.12 -3.50
C GLU A 33 0.21 31.82 -4.72
N LEU A 34 1.42 32.37 -4.78
CA LEU A 34 2.40 32.09 -5.82
C LEU A 34 2.83 30.62 -5.80
N GLU A 35 3.02 30.02 -4.63
CA GLU A 35 3.26 28.59 -4.47
C GLU A 35 2.11 27.75 -5.06
N ARG A 36 0.85 28.13 -4.81
CA ARG A 36 -0.32 27.48 -5.41
C ARG A 36 -0.36 27.66 -6.93
N MET A 37 -0.07 28.85 -7.45
CA MET A 37 -0.05 29.12 -8.88
C MET A 37 1.05 28.34 -9.60
N LEU A 38 2.26 28.27 -9.04
CA LEU A 38 3.37 27.51 -9.61
C LEU A 38 3.11 26.00 -9.60
N ALA A 39 2.44 25.50 -8.56
CA ALA A 39 1.95 24.12 -8.52
C ALA A 39 0.88 23.86 -9.58
N ALA A 40 -0.09 24.78 -9.74
CA ALA A 40 -1.15 24.67 -10.74
C ALA A 40 -0.65 24.79 -12.19
N ALA A 41 0.37 25.63 -12.42
CA ALA A 41 0.98 25.85 -13.73
C ALA A 41 1.94 24.73 -14.16
N GLY A 42 2.05 23.63 -13.40
CA GLY A 42 2.93 22.51 -13.73
C GLY A 42 4.43 22.83 -13.64
N PHE A 43 4.81 23.95 -13.00
CA PHE A 43 6.20 24.36 -12.82
C PHE A 43 6.92 23.51 -11.76
N VAL A 44 6.13 22.91 -10.87
CA VAL A 44 6.54 21.76 -10.06
C VAL A 44 6.75 20.61 -11.05
N ARG A 45 8.01 20.27 -11.35
CA ARG A 45 8.37 18.94 -11.88
C ARG A 45 7.48 17.94 -11.16
N ARG A 46 6.74 17.11 -11.91
CA ARG A 46 5.74 16.16 -11.36
C ARG A 46 6.35 15.46 -10.16
N LEU A 47 6.04 15.97 -8.96
CA LEU A 47 6.60 15.44 -7.74
C LEU A 47 6.13 14.00 -7.69
N GLN A 48 7.07 13.05 -7.70
CA GLN A 48 6.69 11.65 -7.69
C GLN A 48 6.20 11.33 -6.29
N VAL A 49 4.87 11.27 -6.15
CA VAL A 49 4.23 10.89 -4.89
C VAL A 49 3.86 9.43 -4.93
N ARG A 50 4.49 8.64 -4.05
CA ARG A 50 4.06 7.28 -3.78
C ARG A 50 2.91 7.30 -2.76
N TRP A 51 1.81 6.66 -3.10
CA TRP A 51 0.70 6.47 -2.16
C TRP A 51 0.72 5.05 -1.64
N TYR A 52 0.46 4.85 -0.35
CA TYR A 52 0.12 3.55 0.21
C TYR A 52 -1.39 3.45 0.41
N ALA A 53 -1.96 2.32 0.02
CA ALA A 53 -3.34 1.98 0.33
C ALA A 53 -3.45 1.55 1.81
N SER A 54 -3.31 2.51 2.73
CA SER A 54 -3.37 2.24 4.16
C SER A 54 -4.76 1.78 4.59
N GLY A 55 -4.80 0.96 5.64
CA GLY A 55 -6.01 0.32 6.13
C GLY A 55 -6.41 -0.91 5.32
N THR A 56 -5.47 -1.53 4.61
CA THR A 56 -5.70 -2.85 3.99
C THR A 56 -5.81 -3.90 5.09
N LEU A 57 -6.95 -4.58 5.22
CA LEU A 57 -7.24 -5.51 6.33
C LEU A 57 -7.46 -6.96 5.88
N HIS A 58 -7.66 -7.20 4.59
CA HIS A 58 -8.01 -8.53 4.08
C HIS A 58 -7.04 -9.00 2.98
N PRO A 59 -6.77 -10.31 2.88
CA PRO A 59 -5.94 -10.89 1.82
C PRO A 59 -6.38 -10.50 0.39
N GLY A 60 -7.69 -10.43 0.15
CA GLY A 60 -8.24 -10.01 -1.14
C GLY A 60 -7.85 -8.57 -1.49
N GLU A 61 -7.93 -7.65 -0.53
CA GLU A 61 -7.53 -6.25 -0.72
C GLU A 61 -6.03 -6.13 -1.03
N VAL A 62 -5.17 -6.92 -0.35
CA VAL A 62 -3.73 -6.97 -0.65
C VAL A 62 -3.51 -7.34 -2.12
N ARG A 63 -4.15 -8.42 -2.60
CA ARG A 63 -4.05 -8.85 -3.99
C ARG A 63 -4.61 -7.81 -4.96
N GLY A 64 -5.78 -7.25 -4.67
CA GLY A 64 -6.42 -6.24 -5.50
C GLY A 64 -5.54 -5.01 -5.71
N TRP A 65 -5.03 -4.41 -4.64
CA TRP A 65 -4.14 -3.24 -4.74
C TRP A 65 -2.82 -3.55 -5.45
N THR A 66 -2.19 -4.67 -5.11
CA THR A 66 -0.89 -5.02 -5.71
C THR A 66 -1.01 -5.38 -7.19
N SER A 67 -2.13 -5.98 -7.62
CA SER A 67 -2.41 -6.29 -9.03
C SER A 67 -2.44 -5.05 -9.94
N ILE A 68 -2.78 -3.88 -9.37
CA ILE A 68 -2.77 -2.59 -10.08
C ILE A 68 -1.50 -1.78 -9.83
N GLY A 69 -0.47 -2.39 -9.25
CA GLY A 69 0.81 -1.74 -8.95
C GLY A 69 0.73 -0.71 -7.81
N GLN A 70 -0.36 -0.71 -7.04
CA GLN A 70 -0.57 0.22 -5.93
C GLN A 70 0.05 -0.37 -4.65
N PRO A 71 1.03 0.30 -4.02
CA PRO A 71 1.58 -0.13 -2.74
C PRO A 71 0.50 -0.29 -1.66
N VAL A 72 0.66 -1.30 -0.81
CA VAL A 72 -0.26 -1.61 0.29
C VAL A 72 0.25 -1.04 1.60
N GLY A 73 -0.67 -0.60 2.45
CA GLY A 73 -0.37 -0.10 3.79
C GLY A 73 -1.24 -0.79 4.84
N ILE A 74 -0.61 -1.26 5.92
CA ILE A 74 -1.29 -1.89 7.06
C ILE A 74 -0.81 -1.29 8.38
N SER A 75 -1.59 -1.43 9.45
CA SER A 75 -1.05 -1.32 10.81
C SER A 75 -0.53 -2.68 11.24
N VAL A 76 0.60 -2.72 11.93
CA VAL A 76 1.20 -3.96 12.48
C VAL A 76 0.20 -4.77 13.33
N MET A 77 -0.77 -4.09 13.97
CA MET A 77 -1.80 -4.74 14.77
C MET A 77 -2.74 -5.62 13.94
N GLU A 78 -2.89 -5.33 12.65
CA GLU A 78 -3.75 -6.08 11.75
C GLU A 78 -3.15 -7.44 11.36
N LEU A 79 -1.87 -7.67 11.62
CA LEU A 79 -1.22 -8.98 11.41
C LEU A 79 -1.76 -10.08 12.34
N ARG A 80 -2.62 -9.72 13.31
CA ARG A 80 -3.41 -10.68 14.09
C ARG A 80 -4.53 -11.32 13.28
N ARG A 81 -4.91 -10.75 12.13
CA ARG A 81 -5.97 -11.26 11.28
C ARG A 81 -5.50 -12.51 10.53
N PRO A 82 -6.29 -13.59 10.52
CA PRO A 82 -5.97 -14.80 9.76
C PRO A 82 -5.74 -14.48 8.29
N GLY A 83 -4.67 -15.02 7.71
CA GLY A 83 -4.37 -14.93 6.28
C GLY A 83 -3.72 -13.63 5.82
N LEU A 84 -3.77 -12.54 6.62
CA LEU A 84 -3.21 -11.25 6.17
C LEU A 84 -1.68 -11.30 6.09
N LYS A 85 -1.03 -11.90 7.09
CA LYS A 85 0.42 -12.07 7.09
C LYS A 85 0.86 -12.90 5.88
N GLU A 86 0.20 -14.04 5.63
CA GLU A 86 0.49 -14.94 4.52
C GLU A 86 0.32 -14.21 3.17
N ALA A 87 -0.73 -13.40 3.03
CA ALA A 87 -0.96 -12.59 1.84
C ALA A 87 0.14 -11.54 1.60
N LEU A 88 0.69 -10.94 2.66
CA LEU A 88 1.82 -10.02 2.54
C LEU A 88 3.11 -10.74 2.18
N LEU A 89 3.41 -11.88 2.83
CA LEU A 89 4.60 -12.69 2.54
C LEU A 89 4.60 -13.22 1.10
N ALA A 90 3.43 -13.54 0.55
CA ALA A 90 3.27 -13.92 -0.85
C ALA A 90 3.67 -12.84 -1.86
N LEU A 91 3.90 -11.59 -1.41
CA LEU A 91 4.41 -10.51 -2.27
C LEU A 91 5.93 -10.56 -2.47
N ALA A 92 6.66 -11.45 -1.80
CA ALA A 92 8.10 -11.57 -1.95
C ALA A 92 8.50 -11.76 -3.42
N GLY A 93 9.48 -10.98 -3.89
CA GLY A 93 9.98 -11.03 -5.26
C GLY A 93 9.09 -10.34 -6.31
N THR A 94 7.85 -9.97 -5.98
CA THR A 94 6.93 -9.30 -6.93
C THR A 94 7.29 -7.84 -7.21
N GLY A 95 8.15 -7.24 -6.39
CA GLY A 95 8.44 -5.80 -6.42
C GLY A 95 7.36 -4.91 -5.80
N ALA A 96 6.21 -5.47 -5.39
CA ALA A 96 5.16 -4.74 -4.70
C ALA A 96 5.66 -4.17 -3.37
N ARG A 97 5.35 -2.92 -3.08
CA ARG A 97 5.79 -2.23 -1.85
C ARG A 97 4.77 -2.43 -0.73
N VAL A 98 5.28 -2.73 0.47
CA VAL A 98 4.48 -2.94 1.68
C VAL A 98 4.90 -1.92 2.73
N PHE A 99 3.95 -1.14 3.22
CA PHE A 99 4.13 -0.21 4.33
C PHE A 99 3.45 -0.76 5.58
N VAL A 100 4.15 -0.76 6.71
CA VAL A 100 3.63 -1.23 8.00
C VAL A 100 3.78 -0.14 9.06
N ASP A 101 2.65 0.47 9.40
CA ASP A 101 2.53 1.43 10.49
C ASP A 101 2.70 0.74 11.85
N SER A 102 3.27 1.45 12.82
CA SER A 102 3.55 0.95 14.18
C SER A 102 2.27 0.76 15.02
N GLY A 103 1.17 1.39 14.60
CA GLY A 103 -0.06 1.50 15.36
C GLY A 103 0.03 2.48 16.52
N ALA A 104 1.08 3.28 16.65
CA ALA A 104 1.22 4.26 17.74
C ALA A 104 0.10 5.33 17.75
N PHE A 105 -0.59 5.52 16.61
CA PHE A 105 -1.76 6.40 16.55
C PHE A 105 -2.87 6.01 17.52
N SER A 106 -2.99 4.72 17.88
CA SER A 106 -4.01 4.25 18.82
C SER A 106 -3.67 4.57 20.29
N GLU A 107 -2.48 5.07 20.61
CA GLU A 107 -2.13 5.43 21.98
C GLU A 107 -2.90 6.66 22.46
N THR A 108 -3.36 6.57 23.71
CA THR A 108 -3.89 7.69 24.49
C THR A 108 -2.96 7.96 25.68
N PRO A 109 -3.12 9.10 26.39
CA PRO A 109 -2.37 9.33 27.63
C PRO A 109 -2.53 8.22 28.68
N GLU A 110 -3.68 7.56 28.71
CA GLU A 110 -4.04 6.48 29.64
C GLU A 110 -3.58 5.10 29.13
N GLU A 111 -3.59 4.90 27.81
CA GLU A 111 -3.29 3.62 27.17
C GLU A 111 -2.05 3.75 26.27
N SER A 112 -0.88 3.71 26.90
CA SER A 112 0.39 3.68 26.18
C SER A 112 0.81 2.26 25.82
N ILE A 113 1.44 2.08 24.66
CA ILE A 113 2.00 0.79 24.24
C ILE A 113 3.12 0.41 25.21
N THR A 114 2.93 -0.71 25.90
CA THR A 114 3.90 -1.27 26.83
C THR A 114 5.15 -1.77 26.12
N GLU A 115 6.23 -2.03 26.87
CA GLU A 115 7.45 -2.62 26.33
C GLU A 115 7.18 -3.96 25.63
N ALA A 116 6.39 -4.84 26.26
CA ALA A 116 5.98 -6.11 25.65
C ALA A 116 5.18 -5.89 24.35
N GLY A 117 4.34 -4.85 24.32
CA GLY A 117 3.62 -4.43 23.13
C GLY A 117 4.54 -3.98 21.99
N TRP A 118 5.62 -3.25 22.30
CA TRP A 118 6.63 -2.86 21.32
C TRP A 118 7.46 -4.04 20.84
N ARG A 119 7.89 -4.93 21.75
CA ARG A 119 8.62 -6.15 21.40
C ARG A 119 7.84 -7.00 20.41
N TRP A 120 6.55 -7.25 20.69
CA TRP A 120 5.69 -7.99 19.77
C TRP A 120 5.61 -7.38 18.37
N ARG A 121 5.55 -6.04 18.26
CA ARG A 121 5.51 -5.33 16.96
C ARG A 121 6.82 -5.50 16.20
N LEU A 122 7.94 -5.34 16.90
CA LEU A 122 9.28 -5.47 16.34
C LEU A 122 9.58 -6.91 15.91
N ASP A 123 9.09 -7.90 16.64
CA ASP A 123 9.16 -9.31 16.21
C ASP A 123 8.39 -9.53 14.89
N ARG A 124 7.22 -8.90 14.73
CA ARG A 124 6.48 -8.95 13.45
C ARG A 124 7.22 -8.23 12.33
N TYR A 125 7.92 -7.13 12.63
CA TYR A 125 8.76 -6.46 11.64
C TYR A 125 9.92 -7.35 11.18
N ALA A 126 10.58 -8.05 12.11
CA ALA A 126 11.66 -8.98 11.78
C ALA A 126 11.16 -10.11 10.86
N GLU A 127 10.04 -10.76 11.20
CA GLU A 127 9.44 -11.82 10.38
C GLU A 127 9.10 -11.35 8.95
N LEU A 128 8.56 -10.13 8.81
CA LEU A 128 8.27 -9.57 7.50
C LEU A 128 9.55 -9.18 6.75
N ALA A 129 10.55 -8.64 7.45
CA ALA A 129 11.82 -8.19 6.86
C ALA A 129 12.63 -9.35 6.28
N GLU A 130 12.63 -10.51 6.95
CA GLU A 130 13.31 -11.73 6.48
C GLU A 130 12.82 -12.16 5.09
N THR A 131 11.54 -11.97 4.79
CA THR A 131 10.92 -12.43 3.54
C THR A 131 10.80 -11.31 2.49
N LEU A 132 10.42 -10.10 2.91
CA LEU A 132 10.15 -8.98 2.00
C LEU A 132 11.36 -8.09 1.74
N GLY A 133 12.31 -8.06 2.67
CA GLY A 133 13.51 -7.22 2.60
C GLY A 133 13.23 -5.80 2.13
N ARG A 134 13.83 -5.41 1.01
CA ARG A 134 13.70 -4.06 0.42
C ARG A 134 12.29 -3.69 -0.01
N GLN A 135 11.35 -4.62 -0.14
CA GLN A 135 9.94 -4.32 -0.45
C GLN A 135 9.20 -3.71 0.75
N LEU A 136 9.73 -3.92 1.96
CA LEU A 136 9.12 -3.50 3.21
C LEU A 136 9.58 -2.09 3.62
N ALA A 137 8.61 -1.28 4.04
CA ALA A 137 8.82 -0.04 4.77
C ALA A 137 8.13 -0.14 6.14
N VAL A 138 8.84 0.17 7.22
CA VAL A 138 8.32 0.10 8.60
C VAL A 138 8.44 1.43 9.31
N VAL A 139 7.46 1.73 10.17
CA VAL A 139 7.47 2.94 11.00
C VAL A 139 8.20 2.65 12.32
N ALA A 140 9.21 3.45 12.64
CA ALA A 140 9.96 3.36 13.88
C ALA A 140 9.06 3.58 15.11
N PRO A 141 9.39 2.98 16.27
CA PRO A 141 8.68 3.23 17.53
C PRO A 141 8.65 4.72 17.89
N ASP A 142 7.46 5.25 18.10
CA ASP A 142 7.21 6.66 18.38
C ASP A 142 6.03 6.83 19.34
N LYS A 143 5.79 8.04 19.85
CA LYS A 143 4.58 8.42 20.58
C LYS A 143 4.02 9.71 19.97
N VAL A 144 2.82 9.64 19.43
CA VAL A 144 2.24 10.77 18.67
C VAL A 144 2.12 12.02 19.56
N GLY A 145 2.76 13.10 19.13
CA GLY A 145 2.78 14.39 19.82
C GLY A 145 3.77 14.50 21.00
N ASP A 146 4.65 13.51 21.19
CA ASP A 146 5.62 13.48 22.29
C ASP A 146 7.02 13.15 21.75
N ALA A 147 7.76 14.19 21.37
CA ALA A 147 9.10 14.07 20.79
C ALA A 147 10.11 13.39 21.72
N GLU A 148 10.01 13.62 23.04
CA GLU A 148 10.98 13.08 24.00
C GLU A 148 10.75 11.59 24.21
N VAL A 149 9.50 11.15 24.43
CA VAL A 149 9.19 9.72 24.55
C VAL A 149 9.49 8.99 23.25
N SER A 150 9.25 9.62 22.10
CA SER A 150 9.62 9.05 20.79
C SER A 150 11.13 8.81 20.70
N ALA A 151 11.94 9.80 21.09
CA ALA A 151 13.39 9.65 21.07
C ALA A 151 13.89 8.55 22.03
N GLN A 152 13.33 8.45 23.24
CA GLN A 152 13.64 7.38 24.18
C GLN A 152 13.29 5.99 23.64
N ARG A 153 12.17 5.88 22.91
CA ARG A 153 11.77 4.63 22.24
C ARG A 153 12.74 4.29 21.10
N LEU A 154 13.13 5.28 20.29
CA LEU A 154 14.17 5.09 19.28
C LEU A 154 15.48 4.61 19.90
N GLU A 155 15.97 5.26 20.95
CA GLU A 155 17.21 4.87 21.66
C GLU A 155 17.13 3.43 22.18
N ARG A 156 16.01 3.08 22.81
CA ARG A 156 15.80 1.75 23.37
C ARG A 156 15.81 0.65 22.30
N TRP A 157 15.21 0.91 21.14
CA TRP A 157 15.04 -0.10 20.09
C TRP A 157 16.01 0.05 18.91
N ALA A 158 16.95 1.00 18.99
CA ALA A 158 17.86 1.36 17.90
C ALA A 158 18.59 0.13 17.33
N ARG A 159 19.13 -0.74 18.18
CA ARG A 159 19.87 -1.94 17.74
C ARG A 159 19.03 -2.87 16.86
N LEU A 160 17.79 -3.13 17.24
CA LEU A 160 16.92 -4.01 16.46
C LEU A 160 16.49 -3.35 15.16
N ILE A 161 16.12 -2.07 15.22
CA ILE A 161 15.69 -1.31 14.03
C ILE A 161 16.81 -1.19 13.00
N THR A 162 18.02 -0.85 13.45
CA THR A 162 19.20 -0.73 12.59
C THR A 162 19.56 -2.08 11.97
N PHE A 163 19.48 -3.18 12.74
CA PHE A 163 19.62 -4.53 12.19
C PHE A 163 18.64 -4.81 11.04
N LEU A 164 17.36 -4.42 11.15
CA LEU A 164 16.39 -4.61 10.06
C LEU A 164 16.81 -3.86 8.77
N VAL A 165 17.34 -2.65 8.92
CA VAL A 165 17.81 -1.84 7.80
C VAL A 165 19.06 -2.44 7.17
N GLU A 166 20.06 -2.77 7.97
CA GLU A 166 21.36 -3.24 7.50
C GLU A 166 21.32 -4.67 6.96
N ALA A 167 20.64 -5.59 7.65
CA ALA A 167 20.59 -7.00 7.27
C ALA A 167 19.61 -7.28 6.12
N HIS A 168 18.48 -6.57 6.08
CA HIS A 168 17.38 -6.87 5.14
C HIS A 168 17.09 -5.74 4.14
N GLY A 169 17.71 -4.57 4.29
CA GLY A 169 17.50 -3.43 3.39
C GLY A 169 16.11 -2.79 3.51
N VAL A 170 15.46 -2.94 4.67
CA VAL A 170 14.13 -2.37 4.96
C VAL A 170 14.18 -0.84 4.89
N GLU A 171 13.14 -0.22 4.31
CA GLU A 171 12.97 1.23 4.35
C GLU A 171 12.45 1.66 5.73
N LEU A 172 13.31 2.25 6.55
CA LEU A 172 12.92 2.78 7.86
C LEU A 172 12.26 4.15 7.71
N ILE A 173 11.07 4.31 8.29
CA ILE A 173 10.36 5.58 8.36
C ILE A 173 10.37 6.05 9.81
N VAL A 174 10.86 7.26 10.08
CA VAL A 174 10.97 7.80 11.46
C VAL A 174 10.03 8.98 11.65
N PRO A 175 8.98 8.85 12.47
CA PRO A 175 8.11 9.97 12.80
C PRO A 175 8.85 11.08 13.55
N LEU A 176 8.87 12.28 12.98
CA LEU A 176 9.39 13.49 13.62
C LEU A 176 8.23 14.15 14.37
N GLN A 177 8.07 13.77 15.64
CA GLN A 177 6.98 14.24 16.48
C GLN A 177 7.22 15.69 16.94
N ARG A 178 6.13 16.42 17.17
CA ARG A 178 6.18 17.76 17.76
C ARG A 178 6.61 17.70 19.23
N GLY A 179 7.26 18.75 19.69
CA GLY A 179 7.69 18.93 21.06
C GLY A 179 8.40 20.27 21.25
N PRO A 180 9.11 20.47 22.36
CA PRO A 180 9.83 21.73 22.64
C PRO A 180 10.94 22.08 21.63
N GLY A 181 11.42 21.12 20.84
CA GLY A 181 12.45 21.33 19.81
C GLY A 181 11.90 21.37 18.39
N SER A 182 12.71 21.82 17.43
CA SER A 182 12.33 21.84 16.01
C SER A 182 12.40 20.45 15.36
N LEU A 183 11.71 20.26 14.23
CA LEU A 183 11.79 19.03 13.44
C LEU A 183 13.22 18.73 12.96
N VAL A 184 14.01 19.77 12.67
CA VAL A 184 15.44 19.64 12.35
C VAL A 184 16.21 19.05 13.53
N GLY A 185 15.94 19.53 14.74
CA GLY A 185 16.52 18.97 15.97
C GLY A 185 16.13 17.50 16.16
N GLY A 186 14.86 17.17 15.96
CA GLY A 186 14.36 15.79 15.99
C GLY A 186 15.05 14.89 14.97
N TRP A 187 15.19 15.35 13.72
CA TRP A 187 15.90 14.62 12.67
C TRP A 187 17.37 14.36 13.03
N ARG A 188 18.09 15.39 13.48
CA ARG A 188 19.50 15.26 13.90
C ARG A 188 19.65 14.32 15.09
N ARG A 189 18.70 14.31 16.02
CA ARG A 189 18.70 13.37 17.15
C ARG A 189 18.49 11.94 16.66
N ALA A 190 17.48 11.70 15.82
CA ALA A 190 17.24 10.39 15.21
C ALA A 190 18.46 9.88 14.43
N GLN A 191 19.10 10.74 13.63
CA GLN A 191 20.32 10.39 12.89
C GLN A 191 21.47 9.97 13.82
N ARG A 192 21.68 10.66 14.94
CA ARG A 192 22.69 10.29 15.94
C ARG A 192 22.39 8.96 16.64
N ILE A 193 21.12 8.69 16.92
CA ILE A 193 20.68 7.45 17.59
C ILE A 193 20.84 6.25 16.66
N LEU A 194 20.37 6.39 15.42
CA LEU A 194 20.23 5.27 14.49
C LEU A 194 21.51 5.02 13.70
N GLY A 195 22.24 6.05 13.28
CA GLY A 195 23.45 5.91 12.46
C GLY A 195 23.21 5.33 11.05
N VAL A 196 21.98 4.94 10.71
CA VAL A 196 21.59 4.39 9.40
C VAL A 196 20.67 5.35 8.64
N PRO A 197 20.56 5.23 7.31
CA PRO A 197 19.61 6.02 6.52
C PRO A 197 18.15 5.76 6.93
N PHE A 198 17.33 6.80 6.93
CA PHE A 198 15.89 6.70 7.16
C PHE A 198 15.11 7.78 6.42
N THR A 199 13.83 7.52 6.17
CA THR A 199 12.87 8.47 5.63
C THR A 199 12.20 9.23 6.78
N PRO A 200 12.42 10.55 6.96
CA PRO A 200 11.67 11.32 7.94
C PRO A 200 10.17 11.31 7.62
N ALA A 201 9.34 11.11 8.64
CA ALA A 201 7.89 11.16 8.56
C ALA A 201 7.34 12.39 9.29
N ILE A 202 6.47 13.14 8.63
CA ILE A 202 5.78 14.28 9.24
C ILE A 202 4.33 13.87 9.57
N PRO A 203 3.86 14.05 10.81
CA PRO A 203 2.46 13.84 11.17
C PRO A 203 1.54 14.76 10.35
N GLY A 204 0.58 14.17 9.62
CA GLY A 204 -0.38 14.92 8.80
C GLY A 204 -1.71 15.25 9.49
N ASN A 205 -2.02 14.57 10.60
CA ASN A 205 -3.30 14.69 11.32
C ASN A 205 -3.09 15.08 12.80
N LYS A 206 -3.12 14.09 13.71
CA LYS A 206 -2.90 14.31 15.15
C LYS A 206 -1.48 14.86 15.36
N ALA A 207 -1.37 15.94 16.14
CA ALA A 207 -0.12 16.66 16.35
C ALA A 207 0.58 17.11 15.05
N ALA A 208 -0.19 17.51 14.03
CA ALA A 208 0.37 17.92 12.75
C ALA A 208 1.40 19.07 12.91
N ALA A 209 2.53 18.92 12.22
CA ALA A 209 3.52 19.98 12.11
C ALA A 209 2.92 21.24 11.46
N SER A 210 3.40 22.40 11.88
CA SER A 210 3.09 23.67 11.23
C SER A 210 3.80 23.75 9.88
N ASP A 211 3.26 24.55 8.97
CA ASP A 211 3.85 24.70 7.63
C ASP A 211 5.25 25.35 7.68
N ASP A 212 5.56 26.09 8.75
CA ASP A 212 6.88 26.69 9.01
C ASP A 212 7.87 25.67 9.53
N GLU A 213 7.48 24.80 10.47
CA GLU A 213 8.31 23.69 10.96
C GLU A 213 8.71 22.76 9.79
N VAL A 214 7.77 22.47 8.88
CA VAL A 214 8.05 21.67 7.69
C VAL A 214 8.96 22.41 6.72
N ALA A 215 8.74 23.71 6.50
CA ALA A 215 9.59 24.50 5.63
C ALA A 215 11.03 24.59 6.15
N GLU A 216 11.21 24.74 7.46
CA GLU A 216 12.51 24.71 8.13
C GLU A 216 13.22 23.38 7.87
N LEU A 217 12.53 22.25 8.09
CA LEU A 217 13.07 20.91 7.83
C LEU A 217 13.52 20.75 6.39
N LEU A 218 12.66 21.11 5.43
CA LEU A 218 12.95 20.96 4.00
C LEU A 218 14.17 21.78 3.57
N ARG A 219 14.30 23.03 4.05
CA ARG A 219 15.46 23.88 3.73
C ARG A 219 16.75 23.38 4.38
N ALA A 220 16.68 22.95 5.63
CA ALA A 220 17.88 22.63 6.41
C ALA A 220 18.41 21.21 6.15
N VAL A 221 17.52 20.24 5.91
CA VAL A 221 17.87 18.82 5.79
C VAL A 221 17.87 18.35 4.34
N GLN A 222 16.99 18.89 3.48
CA GLN A 222 16.78 18.43 2.10
C GLN A 222 16.78 16.88 1.97
N PRO A 223 15.89 16.18 2.68
CA PRO A 223 15.96 14.73 2.74
C PRO A 223 15.69 14.11 1.36
N GLU A 224 16.39 13.02 1.02
CA GLU A 224 16.14 12.28 -0.24
C GLU A 224 14.68 11.83 -0.34
N ARG A 225 14.10 11.46 0.80
CA ARG A 225 12.72 10.98 0.91
C ARG A 225 12.01 11.65 2.06
N LEU A 226 10.71 11.82 1.91
CA LEU A 226 9.82 12.32 2.94
C LEU A 226 8.55 11.50 2.97
N HIS A 227 8.11 11.10 4.15
CA HIS A 227 6.83 10.44 4.34
C HIS A 227 5.84 11.38 5.05
N VAL A 228 4.57 11.36 4.65
CA VAL A 228 3.51 12.15 5.30
C VAL A 228 2.47 11.20 5.90
N LEU A 229 2.43 11.16 7.23
CA LEU A 229 1.61 10.20 7.97
C LEU A 229 0.14 10.61 8.02
N GLY A 230 -0.75 9.68 7.69
CA GLY A 230 -2.20 9.81 7.79
C GLY A 230 -2.82 10.76 6.75
N MET A 231 -2.06 11.20 5.75
CA MET A 231 -2.54 12.16 4.75
C MET A 231 -2.71 11.50 3.38
N GLY A 232 -3.87 11.74 2.76
CA GLY A 232 -4.19 11.23 1.42
C GLY A 232 -4.37 12.32 0.38
N PRO A 233 -4.58 11.96 -0.90
CA PRO A 233 -4.75 12.91 -1.99
C PRO A 233 -6.01 13.78 -1.83
N ARG A 234 -7.00 13.31 -1.06
CA ARG A 234 -8.23 14.05 -0.75
C ARG A 234 -8.08 15.00 0.44
N ASN A 235 -6.96 14.97 1.16
CA ASN A 235 -6.73 15.89 2.26
C ASN A 235 -6.43 17.28 1.69
N ARG A 236 -7.17 18.31 2.13
CA ARG A 236 -7.04 19.69 1.63
C ARG A 236 -5.63 20.28 1.84
N ARG A 237 -4.87 19.80 2.84
CA ARG A 237 -3.49 20.23 3.11
C ARG A 237 -2.46 19.56 2.21
N ALA A 238 -2.79 18.41 1.59
CA ALA A 238 -1.83 17.64 0.79
C ALA A 238 -1.26 18.48 -0.36
N ALA A 239 -2.12 19.16 -1.13
CA ALA A 239 -1.68 19.96 -2.26
C ALA A 239 -0.70 21.08 -1.86
N GLY A 240 -0.98 21.80 -0.76
CA GLY A 240 -0.11 22.86 -0.25
C GLY A 240 1.23 22.32 0.25
N LEU A 241 1.22 21.19 0.96
CA LEU A 241 2.44 20.53 1.42
C LEU A 241 3.30 20.05 0.25
N LEU A 242 2.71 19.37 -0.74
CA LEU A 242 3.43 18.89 -1.92
C LEU A 242 4.03 20.04 -2.74
N ALA A 243 3.30 21.15 -2.91
CA ALA A 243 3.82 22.35 -3.55
C ALA A 243 5.04 22.92 -2.81
N ARG A 244 4.99 22.91 -1.46
CA ARG A 244 6.09 23.36 -0.62
C ARG A 244 7.31 22.44 -0.70
N VAL A 245 7.12 21.12 -0.70
CA VAL A 245 8.22 20.16 -0.93
C VAL A 245 8.85 20.41 -2.29
N ALA A 246 8.05 20.51 -3.34
CA ALA A 246 8.55 20.78 -4.68
C ALA A 246 9.37 22.07 -4.79
N LEU A 247 8.98 23.09 -4.02
CA LEU A 247 9.68 24.37 -4.02
C LEU A 247 10.98 24.31 -3.20
N LEU A 248 10.91 23.81 -1.97
CA LEU A 248 12.00 23.92 -0.99
C LEU A 248 13.00 22.76 -1.04
N SER A 249 12.56 21.60 -1.55
CA SER A 249 13.36 20.39 -1.67
C SER A 249 12.93 19.58 -2.91
N PRO A 250 13.21 20.10 -4.12
CA PRO A 250 12.65 19.60 -5.38
C PRO A 250 13.04 18.16 -5.73
N ASP A 251 14.14 17.67 -5.16
CA ASP A 251 14.63 16.31 -5.39
C ASP A 251 14.12 15.31 -4.34
N THR A 252 13.36 15.77 -3.34
CA THR A 252 12.75 14.89 -2.34
C THR A 252 11.62 14.08 -2.95
N LEU A 253 11.73 12.76 -2.85
CA LEU A 253 10.66 11.84 -3.17
C LEU A 253 9.65 11.79 -2.02
N VAL A 254 8.38 11.99 -2.31
CA VAL A 254 7.35 11.98 -1.27
C VAL A 254 6.59 10.67 -1.29
N SER A 255 6.33 10.13 -0.11
CA SER A 255 5.35 9.09 0.08
C SER A 255 4.30 9.51 1.10
N MET A 256 3.10 8.99 0.96
CA MET A 256 1.99 9.32 1.85
C MET A 256 1.13 8.08 2.08
N ASP A 257 0.58 7.99 3.27
CA ASP A 257 -0.24 6.86 3.68
C ASP A 257 -1.63 7.38 4.08
N SER A 258 -2.67 6.80 3.50
CA SER A 258 -4.04 7.28 3.72
C SER A 258 -5.00 6.11 3.77
N ASN A 259 -5.98 6.20 4.66
CA ASN A 259 -7.03 5.19 4.76
C ASN A 259 -7.89 5.24 3.50
N ARG A 260 -7.52 4.44 2.50
CA ARG A 260 -8.25 4.33 1.22
C ARG A 260 -9.34 3.28 1.28
N ARG A 261 -9.37 2.46 2.33
CA ARG A 261 -10.34 1.37 2.51
C ARG A 261 -11.78 1.85 2.33
N ARG A 262 -12.21 2.84 3.13
CA ARG A 262 -13.61 3.34 3.07
C ARG A 262 -14.03 3.87 1.69
N ALA A 263 -13.07 4.27 0.86
CA ALA A 263 -13.35 4.85 -0.45
C ALA A 263 -13.32 3.83 -1.59
N ALA A 264 -12.87 2.60 -1.33
CA ALA A 264 -12.58 1.61 -2.37
C ALA A 264 -13.24 0.25 -2.12
N VAL A 265 -13.52 -0.12 -0.87
CA VAL A 265 -14.04 -1.44 -0.51
C VAL A 265 -15.34 -1.35 0.29
N GLY A 266 -16.24 -2.31 0.09
CA GLY A 266 -17.56 -2.38 0.72
C GLY A 266 -18.61 -2.98 -0.22
N ARG A 267 -19.78 -3.37 0.31
CA ARG A 267 -20.92 -3.84 -0.52
C ARG A 267 -21.89 -2.73 -0.92
N SER A 268 -21.49 -1.47 -0.73
CA SER A 268 -22.22 -0.31 -1.26
C SER A 268 -21.91 -0.15 -2.74
N TRP A 269 -22.87 0.37 -3.52
CA TRP A 269 -22.71 0.71 -4.94
C TRP A 269 -21.47 1.56 -5.27
N ASP A 270 -20.93 2.29 -4.29
CA ASP A 270 -19.77 3.18 -4.43
C ASP A 270 -18.39 2.54 -4.09
N ALA A 271 -18.29 1.20 -3.96
CA ALA A 271 -17.05 0.51 -3.63
C ALA A 271 -16.34 -0.07 -4.87
N PRO A 272 -15.47 0.71 -5.55
CA PRO A 272 -14.94 0.35 -6.86
C PRO A 272 -14.07 -0.91 -6.87
N LEU A 273 -13.36 -1.26 -5.78
CA LEU A 273 -12.54 -2.47 -5.74
C LEU A 273 -13.42 -3.72 -5.64
N THR A 274 -14.41 -3.69 -4.75
CA THR A 274 -15.34 -4.82 -4.59
C THR A 274 -16.12 -5.03 -5.88
N ARG A 275 -16.66 -3.97 -6.48
CA ARG A 275 -17.35 -4.05 -7.76
C ARG A 275 -16.45 -4.57 -8.89
N ALA A 276 -15.21 -4.09 -8.99
CA ALA A 276 -14.29 -4.58 -10.02
C ALA A 276 -13.87 -6.03 -9.82
N GLU A 277 -13.78 -6.48 -8.56
CA GLU A 277 -13.55 -7.89 -8.24
C GLU A 277 -14.77 -8.76 -8.59
N ASP A 278 -15.98 -8.28 -8.29
CA ASP A 278 -17.23 -8.97 -8.61
C ASP A 278 -17.46 -9.04 -10.13
N GLU A 279 -17.30 -7.94 -10.86
CA GLU A 279 -17.38 -7.88 -12.33
C GLU A 279 -16.35 -8.81 -12.98
N ALA A 280 -15.10 -8.79 -12.51
CA ALA A 280 -14.07 -9.69 -13.03
C ALA A 280 -14.39 -11.16 -12.71
N ALA A 281 -14.94 -11.45 -11.53
CA ALA A 281 -15.35 -12.80 -11.15
C ALA A 281 -16.52 -13.30 -12.01
N GLU A 282 -17.51 -12.44 -12.29
CA GLU A 282 -18.66 -12.75 -13.13
C GLU A 282 -18.26 -12.97 -14.59
N GLU A 283 -17.41 -12.10 -15.15
CA GLU A 283 -16.85 -12.27 -16.51
C GLU A 283 -16.07 -13.58 -16.62
N LEU A 284 -15.20 -13.85 -15.64
CA LEU A 284 -14.40 -15.08 -15.63
C LEU A 284 -15.26 -16.33 -15.48
N SER A 285 -16.31 -16.31 -14.66
CA SER A 285 -17.24 -17.44 -14.52
C SER A 285 -18.06 -17.64 -15.79
N GLY A 286 -18.51 -16.56 -16.44
CA GLY A 286 -19.19 -16.64 -17.75
C GLY A 286 -18.31 -17.26 -18.83
N LEU A 287 -17.03 -16.88 -18.89
CA LEU A 287 -16.05 -17.44 -19.83
C LEU A 287 -15.66 -18.88 -19.48
N ALA A 288 -15.54 -19.20 -18.19
CA ALA A 288 -15.31 -20.58 -17.76
C ALA A 288 -16.39 -21.50 -18.31
N ARG A 289 -17.64 -21.03 -18.37
CA ARG A 289 -18.81 -21.83 -18.76
C ARG A 289 -19.13 -21.78 -20.25
N SER A 290 -18.45 -20.95 -21.04
CA SER A 290 -18.77 -20.81 -22.47
C SER A 290 -18.19 -21.92 -23.35
N GLY A 291 -17.31 -22.78 -22.80
CA GLY A 291 -16.67 -23.87 -23.54
C GLY A 291 -15.71 -23.40 -24.65
N GLU A 292 -15.36 -22.11 -24.68
CA GLU A 292 -14.35 -21.62 -25.61
C GLU A 292 -12.96 -21.90 -25.02
N PRO A 293 -12.10 -22.67 -25.73
CA PRO A 293 -10.74 -22.90 -25.28
C PRO A 293 -10.01 -21.55 -25.22
N LEU A 294 -9.52 -21.18 -24.03
CA LEU A 294 -8.69 -20.00 -23.90
C LEU A 294 -7.32 -20.24 -24.56
N GLU A 295 -6.73 -19.17 -25.10
CA GLU A 295 -5.41 -19.18 -25.76
C GLU A 295 -4.27 -19.74 -24.88
N ASP A 296 -4.49 -19.90 -23.58
CA ASP A 296 -3.47 -20.24 -22.58
C ASP A 296 -3.46 -21.71 -22.12
N GLY A 297 -4.13 -22.63 -22.84
CA GLY A 297 -4.07 -24.07 -22.54
C GLY A 297 -4.84 -24.51 -21.30
N LEU A 298 -5.81 -23.70 -20.87
CA LEU A 298 -6.73 -24.08 -19.80
C LEU A 298 -7.72 -25.14 -20.30
N PRO A 299 -8.06 -26.13 -19.46
CA PRO A 299 -8.97 -27.21 -19.83
C PRO A 299 -10.38 -26.70 -20.16
N ASP A 300 -10.99 -27.23 -21.23
CA ASP A 300 -12.38 -26.93 -21.59
C ASP A 300 -13.32 -27.38 -20.47
N TYR A 301 -14.15 -26.46 -19.97
CA TYR A 301 -15.15 -26.74 -18.95
C TYR A 301 -16.05 -27.92 -19.30
N THR A 302 -16.51 -27.99 -20.55
CA THR A 302 -17.45 -29.01 -21.00
C THR A 302 -16.87 -30.41 -20.81
N ASP A 303 -15.58 -30.57 -21.08
CA ASP A 303 -14.90 -31.86 -20.98
C ASP A 303 -14.46 -32.13 -19.54
N HIS A 304 -14.00 -31.12 -18.79
CA HIS A 304 -13.33 -31.34 -17.51
C HIS A 304 -14.25 -31.28 -16.28
N ILE A 305 -15.42 -30.63 -16.35
CA ILE A 305 -16.35 -30.60 -15.21
C ILE A 305 -16.84 -32.00 -14.82
N ALA A 306 -16.87 -32.92 -15.80
CA ALA A 306 -17.18 -34.34 -15.65
C ALA A 306 -16.09 -35.14 -14.92
N PHE A 307 -14.86 -34.62 -14.83
CA PHE A 307 -13.72 -35.32 -14.22
C PHE A 307 -13.08 -34.52 -13.06
N PRO A 308 -13.80 -34.30 -11.93
CA PRO A 308 -13.25 -33.59 -10.76
C PRO A 308 -11.93 -34.14 -10.23
N SER A 309 -11.63 -35.41 -10.43
CA SER A 309 -10.38 -36.04 -10.00
C SER A 309 -9.15 -35.42 -10.67
N ASP A 310 -9.29 -34.90 -11.88
CA ASP A 310 -8.19 -34.34 -12.66
C ASP A 310 -7.77 -32.95 -12.18
N TRP A 311 -8.71 -32.17 -11.63
CA TRP A 311 -8.49 -30.75 -11.32
C TRP A 311 -8.83 -30.37 -9.87
N MET A 312 -9.78 -31.05 -9.23
CA MET A 312 -10.24 -30.71 -7.89
C MET A 312 -9.28 -31.24 -6.82
N ARG A 313 -8.66 -30.34 -6.06
CA ARG A 313 -7.77 -30.70 -4.94
C ARG A 313 -8.53 -31.47 -3.84
N PRO A 314 -7.88 -32.33 -3.03
CA PRO A 314 -8.56 -33.11 -1.99
C PRO A 314 -9.37 -32.29 -0.98
N ALA A 315 -8.92 -31.07 -0.65
CA ALA A 315 -9.66 -30.16 0.23
C ALA A 315 -10.95 -29.64 -0.42
N ALA A 316 -10.92 -29.34 -1.72
CA ALA A 316 -12.08 -28.91 -2.50
C ALA A 316 -13.12 -30.04 -2.62
N ARG A 317 -12.68 -31.28 -2.89
CA ARG A 317 -13.59 -32.46 -2.91
C ARG A 317 -14.34 -32.62 -1.60
N ARG A 318 -13.66 -32.45 -0.46
CA ARG A 318 -14.30 -32.50 0.87
C ARG A 318 -15.31 -31.38 1.07
N ARG A 319 -15.09 -30.19 0.52
CA ARG A 319 -16.06 -29.09 0.60
C ARG A 319 -17.28 -29.37 -0.26
N ALA A 320 -17.10 -29.69 -1.54
CA ALA A 320 -18.19 -30.03 -2.48
C ALA A 320 -19.04 -31.20 -1.98
N SER A 321 -18.39 -32.24 -1.41
CA SER A 321 -19.08 -33.42 -0.85
C SER A 321 -20.15 -33.08 0.19
N LYS A 322 -20.10 -31.90 0.84
CA LYS A 322 -21.09 -31.51 1.85
C LYS A 322 -22.50 -31.34 1.28
N ALA A 323 -22.61 -31.05 -0.02
CA ALA A 323 -23.89 -31.00 -0.74
C ALA A 323 -24.52 -32.38 -0.92
N ALA A 324 -23.72 -33.45 -0.91
CA ALA A 324 -24.23 -34.81 -0.96
C ALA A 324 -24.73 -35.30 0.42
N PRO A 325 -25.69 -36.24 0.44
CA PRO A 325 -26.10 -36.94 1.66
C PRO A 325 -24.91 -37.62 2.34
N TRP A 326 -24.99 -37.78 3.67
CA TRP A 326 -23.88 -38.28 4.48
C TRP A 326 -23.26 -39.59 3.95
N GLY A 327 -24.09 -40.53 3.50
CA GLY A 327 -23.65 -41.82 2.94
C GLY A 327 -22.91 -41.73 1.60
N GLN A 328 -23.04 -40.63 0.86
CA GLN A 328 -22.38 -40.44 -0.44
C GLN A 328 -21.13 -39.56 -0.36
N ARG A 329 -20.94 -38.79 0.73
CA ARG A 329 -19.81 -37.86 0.86
C ARG A 329 -18.45 -38.53 0.72
N GLY A 330 -18.29 -39.68 1.39
CA GLY A 330 -17.06 -40.46 1.32
C GLY A 330 -16.78 -40.98 -0.09
N ARG A 331 -17.83 -41.43 -0.80
CA ARG A 331 -17.72 -41.91 -2.18
C ARG A 331 -17.27 -40.79 -3.11
N PHE A 332 -17.88 -39.61 -3.02
CA PHE A 332 -17.48 -38.45 -3.82
C PHE A 332 -16.01 -38.04 -3.58
N VAL A 333 -15.54 -38.08 -2.33
CA VAL A 333 -14.16 -37.69 -2.02
C VAL A 333 -13.13 -38.66 -2.62
N ILE A 334 -13.46 -39.95 -2.71
CA ILE A 334 -12.55 -40.99 -3.23
C ILE A 334 -12.68 -41.11 -4.75
N GLU A 335 -13.91 -41.19 -5.28
CA GLU A 335 -14.23 -41.47 -6.68
C GLU A 335 -15.37 -40.54 -7.16
N PRO A 336 -15.10 -39.24 -7.38
CA PRO A 336 -16.12 -38.28 -7.78
C PRO A 336 -16.77 -38.65 -9.12
N GLU A 337 -16.00 -39.13 -10.11
CA GLU A 337 -16.49 -39.53 -11.43
C GLU A 337 -17.49 -40.69 -11.33
N ALA A 338 -17.18 -41.71 -10.52
CA ALA A 338 -18.04 -42.89 -10.37
C ALA A 338 -19.40 -42.52 -9.78
N LEU A 339 -19.41 -41.54 -8.85
CA LEU A 339 -20.66 -41.05 -8.28
C LEU A 339 -21.44 -40.17 -9.27
N LEU A 340 -20.76 -39.25 -9.94
CA LEU A 340 -21.39 -38.33 -10.90
C LEU A 340 -21.92 -39.04 -12.13
N HIS A 341 -21.13 -39.92 -12.76
CA HIS A 341 -21.54 -40.65 -13.96
C HIS A 341 -22.45 -41.84 -13.68
N GLY A 342 -22.34 -42.44 -12.48
CA GLY A 342 -23.24 -43.51 -12.05
C GLY A 342 -24.54 -42.94 -11.52
N VAL A 343 -24.57 -42.66 -10.22
CA VAL A 343 -25.80 -42.30 -9.49
C VAL A 343 -26.45 -41.01 -10.01
N CYS A 344 -25.65 -40.02 -10.41
CA CYS A 344 -26.18 -38.75 -10.93
C CYS A 344 -26.37 -38.73 -12.46
N GLY A 345 -25.90 -39.76 -13.18
CA GLY A 345 -26.08 -39.91 -14.62
C GLY A 345 -27.35 -40.68 -15.01
N GLU A 346 -28.06 -41.26 -14.05
CA GLU A 346 -29.29 -42.01 -14.30
C GLU A 346 -30.48 -41.10 -14.66
N ALA A 347 -31.43 -41.60 -15.46
CA ALA A 347 -32.61 -40.86 -15.89
C ALA A 347 -33.50 -40.42 -14.69
N GLU A 348 -33.51 -41.20 -13.61
CA GLU A 348 -34.23 -40.93 -12.37
C GLU A 348 -33.27 -40.49 -11.25
N ARG A 349 -32.34 -39.58 -11.57
CA ARG A 349 -31.34 -39.13 -10.59
C ARG A 349 -31.97 -38.48 -9.35
N PRO A 350 -31.42 -38.73 -8.15
CA PRO A 350 -31.87 -38.07 -6.94
C PRO A 350 -31.70 -36.55 -6.98
N ALA A 351 -32.62 -35.81 -6.34
CA ALA A 351 -32.59 -34.34 -6.35
C ALA A 351 -31.26 -33.73 -5.81
N TRP A 352 -30.61 -34.38 -4.84
CA TRP A 352 -29.34 -33.90 -4.28
C TRP A 352 -28.17 -33.93 -5.28
N CYS A 353 -28.31 -34.65 -6.40
CA CYS A 353 -27.30 -34.63 -7.46
C CYS A 353 -27.15 -33.23 -8.07
N TRP A 354 -28.24 -32.46 -8.18
CA TRP A 354 -28.19 -31.08 -8.65
C TRP A 354 -27.39 -30.19 -7.68
N ASP A 355 -27.61 -30.32 -6.38
CA ASP A 355 -26.86 -29.58 -5.36
C ASP A 355 -25.36 -29.93 -5.38
N LEU A 356 -25.04 -31.20 -5.67
CA LEU A 356 -23.67 -31.67 -5.79
C LEU A 356 -23.00 -31.12 -7.06
N GLU A 357 -23.68 -31.18 -8.21
CA GLU A 357 -23.20 -30.58 -9.47
C GLU A 357 -22.93 -29.09 -9.29
N GLU A 358 -23.87 -28.33 -8.70
CA GLU A 358 -23.67 -26.91 -8.40
C GLU A 358 -22.50 -26.68 -7.43
N ALA A 359 -22.26 -27.60 -6.49
CA ALA A 359 -21.09 -27.53 -5.61
C ALA A 359 -19.77 -27.83 -6.35
N VAL A 360 -19.79 -28.72 -7.34
CA VAL A 360 -18.65 -28.99 -8.23
C VAL A 360 -18.36 -27.77 -9.09
N GLU A 361 -19.38 -27.19 -9.72
CA GLU A 361 -19.26 -25.96 -10.53
C GLU A 361 -18.68 -24.80 -9.71
N ARG A 362 -19.11 -24.61 -8.47
CA ARG A 362 -18.54 -23.58 -7.59
C ARG A 362 -17.05 -23.80 -7.29
N GLU A 363 -16.60 -25.05 -7.15
CA GLU A 363 -15.18 -25.33 -6.95
C GLU A 363 -14.39 -25.19 -8.26
N TRP A 364 -15.02 -25.42 -9.42
CA TRP A 364 -14.44 -25.09 -10.74
C TRP A 364 -14.23 -23.59 -10.88
N ASP A 365 -15.25 -22.78 -10.55
CA ASP A 365 -15.13 -21.32 -10.53
C ASP A 365 -13.97 -20.86 -9.63
N VAL A 366 -13.76 -21.50 -8.47
CA VAL A 366 -12.62 -21.20 -7.58
C VAL A 366 -11.29 -21.55 -8.23
N LEU A 367 -11.15 -22.74 -8.83
CA LEU A 367 -9.91 -23.13 -9.52
C LEU A 367 -9.62 -22.16 -10.68
N TRP A 368 -10.63 -21.88 -11.50
CA TRP A 368 -10.52 -20.95 -12.61
C TRP A 368 -10.13 -19.54 -12.15
N GLN A 369 -10.67 -19.11 -11.00
CA GLN A 369 -10.27 -17.87 -10.35
C GLN A 369 -8.86 -17.93 -9.70
N GLU A 370 -8.27 -19.09 -9.48
CA GLU A 370 -6.88 -19.20 -9.05
C GLU A 370 -5.93 -19.15 -10.26
N GLU A 371 -6.28 -19.81 -11.36
CA GLU A 371 -5.38 -20.02 -12.51
C GLU A 371 -5.44 -18.90 -13.56
N THR A 372 -6.62 -18.33 -13.84
CA THR A 372 -6.83 -17.37 -14.95
C THR A 372 -6.65 -15.90 -14.53
N VAL A 373 -6.46 -15.66 -13.23
CA VAL A 373 -6.85 -14.40 -12.60
C VAL A 373 -5.78 -13.32 -12.56
N GLY A 374 -4.50 -13.66 -12.60
CA GLY A 374 -3.44 -12.67 -12.35
C GLY A 374 -3.59 -11.41 -13.22
N GLU A 375 -3.62 -11.59 -14.54
CA GLU A 375 -3.60 -10.46 -15.46
C GLU A 375 -5.00 -9.94 -15.86
N ARG A 376 -5.99 -10.80 -16.05
CA ARG A 376 -7.37 -10.39 -16.40
C ARG A 376 -8.03 -9.62 -15.25
N ARG A 377 -7.95 -10.13 -14.01
CA ARG A 377 -8.44 -9.39 -12.83
C ARG A 377 -7.70 -8.08 -12.65
N ALA A 378 -6.38 -8.08 -12.85
CA ALA A 378 -5.60 -6.83 -12.81
C ALA A 378 -6.09 -5.83 -13.87
N ARG A 379 -6.44 -6.28 -15.08
CA ARG A 379 -7.05 -5.43 -16.13
C ARG A 379 -8.41 -4.89 -15.72
N GLY A 380 -9.32 -5.72 -15.21
CA GLY A 380 -10.65 -5.28 -14.74
C GLY A 380 -10.55 -4.25 -13.62
N ILE A 381 -9.71 -4.51 -12.62
CA ILE A 381 -9.46 -3.54 -11.53
C ILE A 381 -8.80 -2.27 -12.08
N ARG A 382 -7.79 -2.36 -12.96
CA ARG A 382 -7.18 -1.18 -13.59
C ARG A 382 -8.20 -0.34 -14.36
N ALA A 383 -9.13 -0.96 -15.07
CA ALA A 383 -10.19 -0.28 -15.81
C ALA A 383 -11.16 0.46 -14.86
N ALA A 384 -11.64 -0.21 -13.81
CA ALA A 384 -12.55 0.38 -12.82
C ALA A 384 -11.94 1.58 -12.08
N PHE A 385 -10.62 1.56 -11.87
CA PHE A 385 -9.88 2.64 -11.24
C PHE A 385 -9.35 3.70 -12.23
N GLY A 386 -9.58 3.56 -13.54
CA GLY A 386 -9.11 4.50 -14.55
C GLY A 386 -7.58 4.48 -14.69
N ALA A 387 -7.08 3.43 -15.34
CA ALA A 387 -5.67 3.17 -15.57
C ALA A 387 -4.88 4.43 -15.97
N GLY A 388 -3.89 4.81 -15.15
CA GLY A 388 -2.80 5.72 -15.52
C GLY A 388 -2.95 7.20 -15.16
N GLU A 389 -4.16 7.75 -15.05
CA GLU A 389 -4.32 9.20 -14.80
C GLU A 389 -4.63 9.58 -13.34
N ARG A 390 -5.41 8.77 -12.63
CA ARG A 390 -5.79 9.07 -11.23
C ARG A 390 -4.84 8.52 -10.18
N PHE A 391 -4.17 7.42 -10.50
CA PHE A 391 -3.21 6.75 -9.64
C PHE A 391 -1.84 7.12 -10.16
N GLY A 392 -1.19 8.08 -9.48
CA GLY A 392 0.07 8.69 -9.89
C GLY A 392 1.01 7.65 -10.52
N GLN A 393 1.63 8.04 -11.63
CA GLN A 393 2.42 7.14 -12.48
C GLN A 393 3.26 6.15 -11.64
N PRO A 394 3.36 4.88 -12.06
CA PRO A 394 4.10 3.87 -11.33
C PRO A 394 5.45 4.43 -10.90
N PHE A 395 5.71 4.42 -9.60
CA PHE A 395 6.94 4.92 -9.02
C PHE A 395 8.10 4.21 -9.72
N ARG A 396 8.86 4.94 -10.53
CA ARG A 396 10.09 4.39 -11.12
C ARG A 396 11.16 4.46 -10.03
N PRO A 397 11.71 3.33 -9.57
CA PRO A 397 12.87 3.38 -8.69
C PRO A 397 13.97 4.19 -9.37
N LEU A 398 14.57 5.12 -8.62
CA LEU A 398 15.79 5.77 -9.09
C LEU A 398 16.83 4.68 -9.39
N PRO A 399 17.60 4.80 -10.49
CA PRO A 399 18.71 3.90 -10.74
C PRO A 399 19.63 3.88 -9.52
N SER A 400 20.00 2.68 -9.04
CA SER A 400 20.90 2.54 -7.90
C SER A 400 22.20 3.27 -8.20
N THR A 401 22.55 4.29 -7.43
CA THR A 401 23.79 5.07 -7.57
C THR A 401 25.04 4.32 -7.10
N THR A 402 25.01 2.98 -7.03
CA THR A 402 26.14 2.13 -6.65
C THR A 402 27.17 1.91 -7.75
N GLU A 403 27.11 2.65 -8.87
CA GLU A 403 28.23 2.73 -9.79
C GLU A 403 29.14 3.91 -9.45
N GLY A 404 30.27 3.59 -8.81
CA GLY A 404 31.53 4.30 -9.01
C GLY A 404 31.65 5.72 -8.45
N ARG A 405 31.75 5.85 -7.12
CA ARG A 405 32.60 6.90 -6.54
C ARG A 405 33.66 6.26 -5.66
N SER A 406 34.83 6.01 -6.23
CA SER A 406 36.04 5.82 -5.45
C SER A 406 36.30 7.09 -4.64
N PRO A 407 36.64 6.99 -3.35
CA PRO A 407 36.99 8.14 -2.54
C PRO A 407 38.34 8.74 -3.01
N PRO A 408 38.56 10.06 -2.80
CA PRO A 408 39.82 10.72 -3.10
C PRO A 408 40.99 10.20 -2.25
#